data_AF-A0A317H925-F1
#
_entry.id   AF-A0A317H925-F1
#
_cell.length_a   1.000
_cell.length_b   1.000
_cell.length_c   1.000
_cell.angle_alpha   90.00
_cell.angle_beta   90.00
_cell.angle_gamma   90.00
#
_symmetry.space_group_name_H-M   'P 1'
#
loop_
_entity.id
_entity.type
_entity.pdbx_description
1 polymer ?
#
loop_
_entity_poly.entity_id
_entity_poly.type
_entity_poly.pdbx_seq_one_letter_code
_entity_poly.pdbx_strand_id
1 'polypeptide(L)'
;MQAMRTLDGPASGPYAPQPADYAGIIQRAGGTFTRMGAGAVQVPAWMMIGHAKEFWDAFRQGRLENARIHQAEFRNAMEATVFKQEQVAREYGAVYAAFGPHKEDGKDVPGDEDRLRSELMRVANKYQDDTVLRMLEHGGPGSAARIIEHLDAQNKDLSKVLQQMNLQSKTLEIEKRKEDLERSRQKDAEAAKERSDWLGGQRIEPPETPAVPEAPAAPAAPGAPSPTPAPSVVKAAEKPPTPDEPPVPKPPAAPAAPSYSVPQAPSARVRAAAQAEQAGEKPTLPKDPAIRDAVGGQRAKLDEYMNNLINDATITPDQVKARASAANPAIGNLVNGLLDGSIELTKQDSDKPQNRLAAALAKRIDSNYERTGKEKQDKREIEGRKFQVRPLQRALGQQYALRANLNDILGKNIYDMNLLLNLADKLKDKGLETEIPIIDRWVREGRRMVGGDPDVQKFYAQLTQVRTDVGRVFSTGSAGTGAVYPVSAQKEMREFLDTGLNVEQLRATVAVIKSDYKNKLAPITTQINELSGR
;
A
#
# COMPACT_ATOMS: atom_id res chain seq x y z
N MET A 1 -3.47 7.76 -21.34
CA MET A 1 -4.54 6.93 -20.73
C MET A 1 -4.67 7.34 -19.26
N GLN A 2 -5.72 8.09 -18.93
CA GLN A 2 -5.96 8.65 -17.60
C GLN A 2 -6.66 7.63 -16.71
N ALA A 3 -6.13 7.36 -15.52
CA ALA A 3 -6.80 6.59 -14.48
C ALA A 3 -7.55 7.55 -13.53
N MET A 4 -8.86 7.35 -13.39
CA MET A 4 -9.70 7.97 -12.37
C MET A 4 -9.21 7.54 -10.98
N ARG A 5 -8.82 8.49 -10.14
CA ARG A 5 -8.53 8.27 -8.71
C ARG A 5 -9.82 8.48 -7.91
N THR A 6 -10.35 7.41 -7.33
CA THR A 6 -11.44 7.44 -6.34
C THR A 6 -10.91 7.89 -4.97
N LEU A 7 -11.79 8.52 -4.19
CA LEU A 7 -11.53 9.04 -2.84
C LEU A 7 -11.23 7.93 -1.83
N ASP A 8 -10.14 8.05 -1.08
CA ASP A 8 -9.78 7.15 0.02
C ASP A 8 -10.68 7.45 1.24
N GLY A 9 -11.54 6.49 1.60
CA GLY A 9 -12.34 6.51 2.83
C GLY A 9 -11.52 6.09 4.07
N PRO A 10 -12.01 6.39 5.30
CA PRO A 10 -11.30 6.07 6.54
C PRO A 10 -11.10 4.56 6.72
N ALA A 11 -9.86 4.16 7.01
CA ALA A 11 -9.48 2.76 7.21
C ALA A 11 -10.14 2.16 8.47
N SER A 12 -10.74 0.99 8.34
CA SER A 12 -11.38 0.26 9.44
C SER A 12 -10.42 -0.73 10.11
N GLY A 13 -10.18 -0.52 11.40
CA GLY A 13 -9.49 -1.48 12.25
C GLY A 13 -10.33 -2.76 12.50
N PRO A 14 -9.75 -3.78 13.17
CA PRO A 14 -10.36 -5.11 13.37
C PRO A 14 -11.69 -5.12 14.16
N TYR A 15 -12.11 -3.98 14.71
CA TYR A 15 -13.35 -3.80 15.47
C TYR A 15 -14.32 -2.75 14.88
N ALA A 16 -14.10 -2.30 13.64
CA ALA A 16 -15.22 -1.69 12.92
C ALA A 16 -16.33 -2.75 12.80
N PRO A 17 -17.62 -2.41 13.07
CA PRO A 17 -18.71 -3.34 12.88
C PRO A 17 -18.52 -4.10 11.56
N GLN A 18 -18.74 -5.41 11.55
CA GLN A 18 -18.58 -6.13 10.29
C GLN A 18 -19.57 -5.54 9.27
N PRO A 19 -19.33 -5.63 7.96
CA PRO A 19 -20.26 -5.09 6.96
C PRO A 19 -21.72 -5.54 7.19
N ALA A 20 -21.92 -6.72 7.79
CA ALA A 20 -23.21 -7.23 8.24
C ALA A 20 -23.84 -6.45 9.42
N ASP A 21 -23.03 -5.94 10.35
CA ASP A 21 -23.47 -5.24 11.56
C ASP A 21 -23.94 -3.82 11.27
N TYR A 22 -23.34 -3.14 10.29
CA TYR A 22 -23.70 -1.78 9.94
C TYR A 22 -25.07 -1.64 9.30
N ALA A 23 -25.52 -2.65 8.54
CA ALA A 23 -26.90 -2.71 8.07
C ALA A 23 -27.85 -2.69 9.27
N GLY A 24 -27.57 -3.48 10.31
CA GLY A 24 -28.32 -3.47 11.57
C GLY A 24 -28.23 -2.16 12.35
N ILE A 25 -27.08 -1.49 12.35
CA ILE A 25 -26.88 -0.19 13.02
C ILE A 25 -27.62 0.93 12.29
N ILE A 26 -27.54 1.00 10.97
CA ILE A 26 -28.24 1.99 10.14
C ILE A 26 -29.74 1.73 10.12
N GLN A 27 -30.17 0.46 10.08
CA GLN A 27 -31.59 0.10 10.13
C GLN A 27 -32.18 0.36 11.53
N ARG A 28 -31.40 0.21 12.61
CA ARG A 28 -31.79 0.65 13.96
C ARG A 28 -31.80 2.17 14.08
N ALA A 29 -30.76 2.86 13.63
CA ALA A 29 -30.68 4.32 13.68
C ALA A 29 -31.78 4.97 12.84
N GLY A 30 -31.92 4.54 11.58
CA GLY A 30 -32.99 4.93 10.66
C GLY A 30 -34.38 4.53 11.14
N GLY A 31 -34.55 3.36 11.78
CA GLY A 31 -35.79 2.97 12.44
C GLY A 31 -36.12 3.86 13.65
N THR A 32 -35.12 4.34 14.37
CA THR A 32 -35.28 5.24 15.51
C THR A 32 -35.66 6.65 15.04
N PHE A 33 -35.04 7.13 13.96
CA PHE A 33 -35.41 8.40 13.33
C PHE A 33 -36.79 8.37 12.68
N THR A 34 -37.19 7.25 12.06
CA THR A 34 -38.53 7.06 11.49
C THR A 34 -39.60 7.03 12.60
N ARG A 35 -39.30 6.43 13.77
CA ARG A 35 -40.19 6.43 14.95
C ARG A 35 -40.30 7.78 15.63
N MET A 36 -39.32 8.67 15.48
CA MET A 36 -39.36 10.03 16.05
C MET A 36 -40.30 11.00 15.30
N GLY A 37 -41.03 10.56 14.26
CA GLY A 37 -42.26 11.21 13.80
C GLY A 37 -42.14 12.62 13.19
N ALA A 38 -40.94 13.17 13.05
CA ALA A 38 -40.73 14.48 12.45
C ALA A 38 -40.52 14.35 10.94
N GLY A 39 -41.48 14.82 10.13
CA GLY A 39 -41.44 14.79 8.66
C GLY A 39 -40.18 15.41 8.02
N ALA A 40 -39.45 16.25 8.76
CA ALA A 40 -38.18 16.83 8.32
C ALA A 40 -36.98 15.85 8.32
N VAL A 41 -37.07 14.71 9.02
CA VAL A 41 -35.95 13.76 9.19
C VAL A 41 -36.10 12.53 8.27
N GLN A 42 -37.28 12.31 7.68
CA GLN A 42 -37.52 11.20 6.76
C GLN A 42 -36.76 11.35 5.43
N VAL A 43 -36.67 12.57 4.87
CA VAL A 43 -35.98 12.80 3.60
C VAL A 43 -34.46 12.56 3.70
N PRO A 44 -33.74 13.06 4.73
CA PRO A 44 -32.34 12.70 4.96
C PRO A 44 -32.13 11.19 5.19
N ALA A 45 -33.03 10.52 5.90
CA ALA A 45 -32.93 9.08 6.15
C ALA A 45 -33.07 8.26 4.85
N TRP A 46 -34.00 8.63 3.96
CA TRP A 46 -34.16 7.99 2.65
C TRP A 46 -32.97 8.25 1.72
N MET A 47 -32.41 9.46 1.73
CA MET A 47 -31.18 9.77 0.98
C MET A 47 -29.98 8.94 1.49
N MET A 48 -29.84 8.76 2.80
CA MET A 48 -28.78 7.90 3.36
C MET A 48 -28.97 6.41 3.02
N ILE A 49 -30.22 5.92 2.94
CA ILE A 49 -30.52 4.56 2.50
C ILE A 49 -30.21 4.38 1.01
N GLY A 50 -30.53 5.37 0.17
CA GLY A 50 -30.24 5.35 -1.27
C GLY A 50 -28.73 5.29 -1.58
N HIS A 51 -27.92 6.06 -0.85
CA HIS A 51 -26.46 6.06 -1.03
C HIS A 51 -25.71 4.98 -0.24
N ALA A 52 -26.41 4.20 0.60
CA ALA A 52 -25.78 3.16 1.41
C ALA A 52 -25.05 2.13 0.53
N LYS A 53 -25.65 1.69 -0.59
CA LYS A 53 -25.04 0.70 -1.49
C LYS A 53 -23.72 1.20 -2.09
N GLU A 54 -23.73 2.41 -2.66
CA GLU A 54 -22.55 3.04 -3.26
C GLU A 54 -21.43 3.25 -2.23
N PHE A 55 -21.79 3.69 -1.02
CA PHE A 55 -20.86 3.81 0.09
C PHE A 55 -20.26 2.45 0.49
N TRP A 56 -21.08 1.40 0.62
CA TRP A 56 -20.60 0.06 0.99
C TRP A 56 -19.70 -0.57 -0.06
N ASP A 57 -19.99 -0.33 -1.34
CA ASP A 57 -19.17 -0.81 -2.44
C ASP A 57 -17.83 -0.08 -2.48
N ALA A 58 -17.83 1.25 -2.33
CA ALA A 58 -16.60 2.05 -2.23
C ALA A 58 -15.78 1.68 -0.98
N PHE A 59 -16.42 1.47 0.17
CA PHE A 59 -15.77 1.07 1.41
C PHE A 59 -15.14 -0.33 1.31
N ARG A 60 -15.87 -1.31 0.74
CA ARG A 60 -15.31 -2.65 0.47
C ARG A 60 -14.14 -2.60 -0.49
N GLN A 61 -14.24 -1.82 -1.57
CA GLN A 61 -13.13 -1.62 -2.50
C GLN A 61 -11.91 -1.00 -1.82
N GLY A 62 -12.10 0.04 -1.00
CA GLY A 62 -11.02 0.66 -0.23
C GLY A 62 -10.36 -0.32 0.75
N ARG A 63 -11.13 -1.18 1.42
CA ARG A 63 -10.59 -2.24 2.30
C ARG A 63 -9.78 -3.27 1.53
N LEU A 64 -10.29 -3.72 0.37
CA LEU A 64 -9.58 -4.68 -0.48
C LEU A 64 -8.26 -4.09 -0.98
N GLU A 65 -8.25 -2.82 -1.35
CA GLU A 65 -7.04 -2.16 -1.83
C GLU A 65 -6.02 -1.94 -0.70
N ASN A 66 -6.46 -1.50 0.49
CA ASN A 66 -5.59 -1.42 1.66
C ASN A 66 -5.02 -2.79 2.07
N ALA A 67 -5.83 -3.84 2.02
CA ALA A 67 -5.37 -5.20 2.28
C ALA A 67 -4.29 -5.63 1.26
N ARG A 68 -4.44 -5.28 -0.03
CA ARG A 68 -3.42 -5.52 -1.05
C ARG A 68 -2.13 -4.77 -0.77
N ILE A 69 -2.21 -3.50 -0.40
CA ILE A 69 -1.03 -2.69 -0.08
C ILE A 69 -0.28 -3.31 1.09
N HIS A 70 -0.96 -3.64 2.19
CA HIS A 70 -0.32 -4.28 3.34
C HIS A 70 0.22 -5.67 3.02
N GLN A 71 -0.47 -6.45 2.19
CA GLN A 71 0.04 -7.75 1.73
C GLN A 71 1.31 -7.59 0.88
N ALA A 72 1.38 -6.56 0.03
CA ALA A 72 2.56 -6.24 -0.76
C ALA A 72 3.73 -5.74 0.11
N GLU A 73 3.46 -4.86 1.08
CA GLU A 73 4.45 -4.40 2.06
C GLU A 73 5.01 -5.57 2.89
N PHE A 74 4.13 -6.46 3.35
CA PHE A 74 4.51 -7.66 4.08
C PHE A 74 5.34 -8.62 3.22
N ARG A 75 4.97 -8.82 1.94
CA ARG A 75 5.76 -9.61 0.99
C ARG A 75 7.15 -9.01 0.80
N ASN A 76 7.26 -7.70 0.56
CA ASN A 76 8.56 -7.04 0.37
C ASN A 76 9.43 -7.13 1.63
N ALA A 77 8.83 -6.99 2.82
CA ALA A 77 9.54 -7.16 4.08
C ALA A 77 10.06 -8.60 4.26
N MET A 78 9.24 -9.59 3.91
CA MET A 78 9.62 -11.01 3.92
C MET A 78 10.72 -11.32 2.90
N GLU A 79 10.64 -10.80 1.68
CA GLU A 79 11.69 -10.98 0.67
C GLU A 79 13.02 -10.35 1.14
N ALA A 80 12.95 -9.18 1.79
CA ALA A 80 14.14 -8.55 2.36
C ALA A 80 14.74 -9.34 3.54
N THR A 81 13.92 -9.96 4.39
CA THR A 81 14.44 -10.82 5.48
C THR A 81 15.05 -12.11 4.93
N VAL A 82 14.44 -12.71 3.91
CA VAL A 82 14.97 -13.89 3.22
C VAL A 82 16.30 -13.58 2.57
N PHE A 83 16.40 -12.48 1.82
CA PHE A 83 17.65 -12.07 1.19
C PHE A 83 18.77 -11.84 2.22
N LYS A 84 18.45 -11.19 3.35
CA LYS A 84 19.40 -11.03 4.45
C LYS A 84 19.83 -12.37 5.03
N GLN A 85 18.90 -13.28 5.28
CA GLN A 85 19.20 -14.62 5.82
C GLN A 85 20.03 -15.46 4.84
N GLU A 86 19.75 -15.41 3.54
CA GLU A 86 20.55 -16.05 2.51
C GLU A 86 21.98 -15.49 2.46
N GLN A 87 22.13 -14.18 2.60
CA GLN A 87 23.44 -13.53 2.65
C GLN A 87 24.23 -13.98 3.90
N VAL A 88 23.57 -13.99 5.06
CA VAL A 88 24.14 -14.47 6.33
C VAL A 88 24.56 -15.93 6.22
N ALA A 89 23.67 -16.80 5.73
CA ALA A 89 23.95 -18.21 5.53
C ALA A 89 25.08 -18.45 4.53
N ARG A 90 25.17 -17.65 3.47
CA ARG A 90 26.27 -17.73 2.49
C ARG A 90 27.62 -17.36 3.12
N GLU A 91 27.66 -16.32 3.96
CA GLU A 91 28.91 -15.93 4.65
C GLU A 91 29.32 -16.97 5.69
N TYR A 92 28.39 -17.49 6.49
CA TYR A 92 28.69 -18.59 7.42
C TYR A 92 29.13 -19.87 6.69
N GLY A 93 28.45 -20.22 5.60
CA GLY A 93 28.80 -21.38 4.77
C GLY A 93 30.17 -21.24 4.12
N ALA A 94 30.54 -20.04 3.66
CA ALA A 94 31.87 -19.77 3.12
C ALA A 94 32.98 -19.93 4.18
N VAL A 95 32.73 -19.45 5.40
CA VAL A 95 33.67 -19.63 6.53
C VAL A 95 33.82 -21.11 6.87
N TYR A 96 32.71 -21.87 6.91
CA TYR A 96 32.77 -23.30 7.19
C TYR A 96 33.43 -24.11 6.06
N ALA A 97 33.17 -23.77 4.81
CA ALA A 97 33.83 -24.42 3.68
C ALA A 97 35.35 -24.19 3.69
N ALA A 98 35.80 -23.03 4.20
CA ALA A 98 37.22 -22.68 4.24
C ALA A 98 37.97 -23.32 5.44
N PHE A 99 37.35 -23.40 6.62
CA PHE A 99 38.03 -23.79 7.86
C PHE A 99 37.42 -25.01 8.55
N GLY A 100 36.25 -25.47 8.12
CA GLY A 100 35.57 -26.63 8.68
C GLY A 100 36.19 -27.96 8.26
N PRO A 101 35.76 -29.05 8.91
CA PRO A 101 36.15 -30.39 8.51
C PRO A 101 35.66 -30.68 7.08
N HIS A 102 36.56 -31.18 6.25
CA HIS A 102 36.29 -31.48 4.84
C HIS A 102 36.94 -32.80 4.44
N LYS A 103 36.55 -33.32 3.28
CA LYS A 103 37.16 -34.52 2.70
C LYS A 103 38.15 -34.14 1.62
N GLU A 104 39.39 -34.56 1.79
CA GLU A 104 40.44 -34.47 0.78
C GLU A 104 40.84 -35.89 0.38
N ASP A 105 40.70 -36.24 -0.90
CA ASP A 105 40.91 -37.61 -1.41
C ASP A 105 40.11 -38.70 -0.67
N GLY A 106 38.90 -38.35 -0.22
CA GLY A 106 38.01 -39.25 0.51
C GLY A 106 38.40 -39.51 1.97
N LYS A 107 39.49 -38.91 2.47
CA LYS A 107 39.87 -38.94 3.88
C LYS A 107 39.33 -37.70 4.59
N ASP A 108 38.82 -37.90 5.81
CA ASP A 108 38.36 -36.79 6.66
C ASP A 108 39.57 -36.01 7.18
N VAL A 109 39.71 -34.76 6.74
CA VAL A 109 40.71 -33.82 7.23
C VAL A 109 40.05 -32.99 8.35
N PRO A 110 40.56 -33.03 9.60
CA PRO A 110 40.04 -32.18 10.66
C PRO A 110 40.29 -30.70 10.30
N GLY A 111 39.25 -29.89 10.41
CA GLY A 111 39.33 -28.45 10.17
C GLY A 111 40.16 -27.72 11.24
N ASP A 112 40.49 -26.46 10.97
CA ASP A 112 41.13 -25.55 11.94
C ASP A 112 40.04 -24.90 12.81
N GLU A 113 39.71 -25.54 13.94
CA GLU A 113 38.61 -25.12 14.82
C GLU A 113 38.80 -23.70 15.38
N ASP A 114 40.05 -23.30 15.70
CA ASP A 114 40.34 -21.99 16.26
C ASP A 114 40.12 -20.89 15.22
N ARG A 115 40.60 -21.09 13.99
CA ARG A 115 40.32 -20.17 12.87
C ARG A 115 38.84 -20.13 12.54
N LEU A 116 38.19 -21.29 12.45
CA LEU A 116 36.75 -21.38 12.20
C LEU A 116 35.97 -20.56 13.23
N ARG A 117 36.24 -20.75 14.52
CA ARG A 117 35.57 -20.01 15.61
C ARG A 117 35.79 -18.50 15.48
N SER A 118 37.03 -18.07 15.22
CA SER A 118 37.36 -16.64 15.10
C SER A 118 36.63 -15.97 13.92
N GLU A 119 36.56 -16.65 12.77
CA GLU A 119 35.87 -16.13 11.59
C GLU A 119 34.36 -16.18 11.73
N LEU A 120 33.80 -17.21 12.38
CA LEU A 120 32.38 -17.26 12.72
C LEU A 120 32.00 -16.12 13.68
N MET A 121 32.82 -15.80 14.67
CA MET A 121 32.60 -14.64 15.55
C MET A 121 32.65 -13.31 14.77
N ARG A 122 33.54 -13.19 13.77
CA ARG A 122 33.60 -11.99 12.92
C ARG A 122 32.32 -11.82 12.12
N VAL A 123 31.80 -12.88 11.50
CA VAL A 123 30.54 -12.86 10.75
C VAL A 123 29.36 -12.58 11.69
N ALA A 124 29.31 -13.24 12.85
CA ALA A 124 28.25 -13.04 13.83
C ALA A 124 28.20 -11.59 14.35
N ASN A 125 29.35 -10.97 14.64
CA ASN A 125 29.45 -9.56 15.02
C ASN A 125 29.01 -8.62 13.88
N LYS A 126 29.37 -8.92 12.63
CA LYS A 126 28.96 -8.12 11.46
C LYS A 126 27.44 -8.07 11.31
N TYR A 127 26.75 -9.16 11.64
CA TYR A 127 25.29 -9.26 11.54
C TYR A 127 24.53 -9.09 12.85
N GLN A 128 25.24 -8.83 13.96
CA GLN A 128 24.66 -8.74 15.30
C GLN A 128 23.85 -10.00 15.68
N ASP A 129 24.37 -11.18 15.34
CA ASP A 129 23.73 -12.46 15.64
C ASP A 129 24.09 -12.93 17.06
N ASP A 130 23.39 -12.38 18.05
CA ASP A 130 23.56 -12.70 19.47
C ASP A 130 23.39 -14.18 19.81
N THR A 131 22.68 -14.93 18.95
CA THR A 131 22.45 -16.36 19.15
C THR A 131 23.72 -17.13 18.80
N VAL A 132 24.29 -16.85 17.63
CA VAL A 132 25.56 -17.44 17.20
C VAL A 132 26.70 -17.00 18.10
N LEU A 133 26.76 -15.73 18.51
CA LEU A 133 27.76 -15.24 19.47
C LEU A 133 27.72 -16.02 20.77
N ARG A 134 26.54 -16.17 21.39
CA ARG A 134 26.39 -16.97 22.62
C ARG A 134 26.75 -18.45 22.44
N MET A 135 26.39 -19.04 21.30
CA MET A 135 26.77 -20.41 20.97
C MET A 135 28.29 -20.57 20.81
N LEU A 136 28.97 -19.59 20.23
CA LEU A 136 30.43 -19.60 20.06
C LEU A 136 31.18 -19.28 21.35
N GLU A 137 30.62 -18.45 22.23
CA GLU A 137 31.23 -18.11 23.53
C GLU A 137 31.15 -19.28 24.52
N HIS A 138 30.00 -19.95 24.59
CA HIS A 138 29.75 -20.99 25.59
C HIS A 138 29.83 -22.43 25.05
N GLY A 139 29.86 -22.61 23.74
CA GLY A 139 29.84 -23.93 23.14
C GLY A 139 31.23 -24.57 23.04
N GLY A 140 31.34 -25.84 23.46
CA GLY A 140 32.52 -26.68 23.24
C GLY A 140 32.76 -27.00 21.75
N PRO A 141 33.73 -27.88 21.42
CA PRO A 141 34.26 -28.09 20.05
C PRO A 141 33.23 -28.42 18.96
N GLY A 142 32.01 -28.86 19.32
CA GLY A 142 30.89 -29.06 18.37
C GLY A 142 29.97 -27.85 18.14
N SER A 143 30.29 -26.65 18.64
CA SER A 143 29.41 -25.48 18.54
C SER A 143 29.20 -25.01 17.10
N ALA A 144 30.26 -24.96 16.29
CA ALA A 144 30.22 -24.54 14.89
C ALA A 144 29.29 -25.43 14.04
N ALA A 145 29.36 -26.76 14.20
CA ALA A 145 28.49 -27.68 13.48
C ALA A 145 27.00 -27.47 13.84
N ARG A 146 26.70 -27.26 15.12
CA ARG A 146 25.32 -26.98 15.59
C ARG A 146 24.78 -25.65 15.08
N ILE A 147 25.64 -24.63 14.94
CA ILE A 147 25.25 -23.34 14.37
C ILE A 147 24.78 -23.52 12.92
N ILE A 148 25.48 -24.33 12.13
CA ILE A 148 25.11 -24.57 10.73
C ILE A 148 23.84 -25.38 10.62
N GLU A 149 23.70 -26.44 11.42
CA GLU A 149 22.46 -27.23 11.46
C GLU A 149 21.26 -26.36 11.85
N HIS A 150 21.44 -25.44 12.79
CA HIS A 150 20.42 -24.47 13.17
C HIS A 150 20.10 -23.48 12.05
N LEU A 151 21.10 -22.94 11.36
CA LEU A 151 20.91 -22.02 10.23
C LEU A 151 20.19 -22.72 9.05
N ASP A 152 20.54 -23.96 8.74
CA ASP A 152 19.87 -24.76 7.72
C ASP A 152 18.42 -25.07 8.07
N ALA A 153 18.16 -25.39 9.35
CA ALA A 153 16.80 -25.59 9.84
C ALA A 153 15.96 -24.30 9.71
N GLN A 154 16.52 -23.15 10.09
CA GLN A 154 15.84 -21.85 9.94
C GLN A 154 15.55 -21.51 8.47
N ASN A 155 16.52 -21.70 7.57
CA ASN A 155 16.33 -21.48 6.13
C ASN A 155 15.23 -22.38 5.56
N LYS A 156 15.19 -23.65 5.98
CA LYS A 156 14.17 -24.60 5.57
C LYS A 156 12.77 -24.20 6.04
N ASP A 157 12.63 -23.72 7.27
CA ASP A 157 11.33 -23.29 7.80
C ASP A 157 10.86 -21.97 7.17
N LEU A 158 11.76 -21.03 6.92
CA LEU A 158 11.45 -19.80 6.19
C LEU A 158 10.97 -20.09 4.75
N SER A 159 11.64 -21.03 4.06
CA SER A 159 11.24 -21.47 2.72
C SER A 159 9.82 -22.06 2.71
N LYS A 160 9.46 -22.87 3.72
CA LYS A 160 8.09 -23.38 3.88
C LYS A 160 7.07 -22.27 4.09
N VAL A 161 7.37 -21.27 4.92
CA VAL A 161 6.48 -20.12 5.16
C VAL A 161 6.23 -19.35 3.86
N LEU A 162 7.28 -19.09 3.08
CA LEU A 162 7.14 -18.45 1.77
C LEU A 162 6.29 -19.28 0.80
N GLN A 163 6.50 -20.60 0.77
CA GLN A 163 5.72 -21.49 -0.06
C GLN A 163 4.23 -21.48 0.34
N GLN A 164 3.93 -21.50 1.64
CA GLN A 164 2.58 -21.43 2.17
C GLN A 164 1.90 -20.10 1.83
N MET A 165 2.62 -18.98 1.95
CA MET A 165 2.13 -17.66 1.53
C MET A 165 1.83 -17.59 0.04
N ASN A 166 2.70 -18.17 -0.80
CA ASN A 166 2.47 -18.22 -2.25
C ASN A 166 1.24 -19.06 -2.60
N LEU A 167 1.01 -20.17 -1.89
CA LEU A 167 -0.21 -20.95 -2.04
C LEU A 167 -1.45 -20.16 -1.63
N GLN A 168 -1.43 -19.47 -0.48
CA GLN A 168 -2.55 -18.63 -0.04
C GLN A 168 -2.84 -17.50 -1.04
N SER A 169 -1.82 -16.84 -1.58
CA SER A 169 -1.96 -15.81 -2.62
C SER A 169 -2.64 -16.36 -3.87
N LYS A 170 -2.23 -17.55 -4.33
CA LYS A 170 -2.86 -18.21 -5.49
C LYS A 170 -4.31 -18.60 -5.21
N THR A 171 -4.62 -19.09 -4.01
CA THR A 171 -5.99 -19.42 -3.61
C THR A 171 -6.89 -18.18 -3.64
N LEU A 172 -6.42 -17.04 -3.08
CA LEU A 172 -7.15 -15.78 -3.12
C LEU A 172 -7.36 -15.24 -4.56
N GLU A 173 -6.37 -15.41 -5.45
CA GLU A 173 -6.53 -15.05 -6.87
C GLU A 173 -7.58 -15.92 -7.58
N ILE A 174 -7.63 -17.22 -7.28
CA ILE A 174 -8.63 -18.14 -7.82
C ILE A 174 -10.02 -17.77 -7.31
N GLU A 175 -10.17 -17.49 -6.01
CA GLU A 175 -11.44 -17.05 -5.42
C GLU A 175 -11.92 -15.74 -6.04
N LYS A 176 -11.04 -14.76 -6.21
CA LYS A 176 -11.38 -13.49 -6.86
C LYS A 176 -11.84 -13.71 -8.31
N ARG A 177 -11.14 -14.55 -9.08
CA ARG A 177 -11.57 -14.90 -10.45
C ARG A 177 -12.94 -15.57 -10.48
N LYS A 178 -13.25 -16.43 -9.50
CA LYS A 178 -14.57 -17.04 -9.37
C LYS A 178 -15.64 -15.98 -9.06
N GLU A 179 -15.38 -15.07 -8.13
CA GLU A 179 -16.31 -13.99 -7.78
C GLU A 179 -16.56 -13.04 -8.97
N ASP A 180 -15.51 -12.67 -9.72
CA ASP A 180 -15.64 -11.84 -10.92
C ASP A 180 -16.46 -12.55 -12.01
N LEU A 181 -16.30 -13.86 -12.16
CA LEU A 181 -17.06 -14.67 -13.12
C LEU A 181 -18.53 -14.84 -12.69
N GLU A 182 -18.81 -14.99 -11.40
CA GLU A 182 -20.18 -14.98 -10.86
C GLU A 182 -20.86 -13.62 -11.04
N ARG A 183 -20.15 -12.52 -10.80
CA ARG A 183 -20.66 -11.16 -11.07
C ARG A 183 -20.95 -10.94 -12.54
N SER A 184 -20.10 -11.45 -13.44
CA SER A 184 -20.37 -11.41 -14.88
C SER A 184 -21.64 -12.17 -15.22
N ARG A 185 -21.81 -13.40 -14.69
CA ARG A 185 -23.02 -14.21 -14.90
C ARG A 185 -24.29 -13.54 -14.36
N GLN A 186 -24.20 -12.87 -13.21
CA GLN A 186 -25.32 -12.11 -12.65
C GLN A 186 -25.71 -10.93 -13.55
N LYS A 187 -24.73 -10.18 -14.05
CA LYS A 187 -24.99 -9.08 -15.01
C LYS A 187 -25.61 -9.58 -16.31
N ASP A 188 -25.13 -10.71 -16.83
CA ASP A 188 -25.69 -11.33 -18.03
C ASP A 188 -27.14 -11.79 -17.79
N ALA A 189 -27.43 -12.34 -16.60
CA ALA A 189 -28.79 -12.74 -16.21
C ALA A 189 -29.73 -11.54 -16.00
N GLU A 190 -29.24 -10.45 -15.39
CA GLU A 190 -30.00 -9.20 -15.25
C GLU A 190 -30.28 -8.56 -16.61
N ALA A 191 -29.28 -8.49 -17.50
CA ALA A 191 -29.45 -7.98 -18.86
C ALA A 191 -30.43 -8.84 -19.68
N ALA A 192 -30.40 -10.17 -19.49
CA ALA A 192 -31.38 -11.07 -20.11
C ALA A 192 -32.80 -10.83 -19.59
N LYS A 193 -32.95 -10.59 -18.28
CA LYS A 193 -34.23 -10.24 -17.67
C LYS A 193 -34.76 -8.89 -18.14
N GLU A 194 -33.91 -7.86 -18.19
CA GLU A 194 -34.27 -6.54 -18.73
C GLU A 194 -34.69 -6.62 -20.20
N ARG A 195 -34.00 -7.44 -21.01
CA ARG A 195 -34.43 -7.72 -22.39
C ARG A 195 -35.81 -8.39 -22.45
N SER A 196 -36.08 -9.34 -21.57
CA SER A 196 -37.39 -10.00 -21.47
C SER A 196 -38.50 -9.05 -21.03
N ASP A 197 -38.23 -8.19 -20.07
CA ASP A 197 -39.19 -7.20 -19.55
C ASP A 197 -39.46 -6.10 -20.60
N TRP A 198 -38.44 -5.67 -21.35
CA TRP A 198 -38.58 -4.71 -22.46
C TRP A 198 -39.43 -5.25 -23.61
N LEU A 199 -39.38 -6.56 -23.85
CA LEU A 199 -40.25 -7.24 -24.82
C LEU A 199 -41.69 -7.43 -24.31
N GLY A 200 -42.07 -6.79 -23.20
CA GLY A 200 -43.46 -6.64 -22.77
C GLY A 200 -44.11 -7.94 -22.30
N GLY A 201 -43.33 -8.93 -21.88
CA GLY A 201 -43.86 -10.23 -21.50
C GLY A 201 -44.51 -11.00 -22.66
N GLN A 202 -44.34 -10.53 -23.91
CA GLN A 202 -44.58 -11.39 -25.06
C GLN A 202 -43.52 -12.47 -24.99
N ARG A 203 -43.92 -13.63 -24.48
CA ARG A 203 -43.19 -14.88 -24.59
C ARG A 203 -43.05 -15.13 -26.09
N ILE A 204 -41.98 -14.60 -26.69
CA ILE A 204 -41.51 -15.05 -27.99
C ILE A 204 -41.10 -16.48 -27.69
N GLU A 205 -42.00 -17.42 -27.96
CA GLU A 205 -41.64 -18.83 -27.97
C GLU A 205 -40.39 -18.91 -28.84
N PRO A 206 -39.28 -19.48 -28.33
CA PRO A 206 -38.06 -19.57 -29.12
C PRO A 206 -38.47 -20.16 -30.46
N PRO A 207 -38.11 -19.52 -31.59
CA PRO A 207 -38.53 -19.99 -32.91
C PRO A 207 -38.22 -21.47 -32.93
N GLU A 208 -39.25 -22.29 -33.16
CA GLU A 208 -39.14 -23.75 -33.17
C GLU A 208 -37.83 -24.09 -33.87
N THR A 209 -36.82 -24.50 -33.09
CA THR A 209 -35.54 -24.90 -33.65
C THR A 209 -35.92 -25.94 -34.69
N PRO A 210 -35.69 -25.70 -36.01
CA PRO A 210 -36.09 -26.66 -37.02
C PRO A 210 -35.45 -27.97 -36.62
N ALA A 211 -36.29 -28.99 -36.47
CA ALA A 211 -35.90 -30.31 -35.98
C ALA A 211 -34.57 -30.67 -36.64
N VAL A 212 -33.49 -30.61 -35.87
CA VAL A 212 -32.21 -31.12 -36.34
C VAL A 212 -32.48 -32.60 -36.56
N PRO A 213 -32.38 -33.11 -37.80
CA PRO A 213 -32.62 -34.52 -38.06
C PRO A 213 -31.71 -35.31 -37.12
N GLU A 214 -32.31 -36.29 -36.43
CA GLU A 214 -31.59 -37.22 -35.55
C GLU A 214 -30.28 -37.63 -36.21
N ALA A 215 -29.17 -37.18 -35.63
CA ALA A 215 -27.88 -37.70 -36.01
C ALA A 215 -27.91 -39.22 -35.74
N PRO A 216 -27.61 -40.06 -36.74
CA PRO A 216 -27.62 -41.51 -36.55
C PRO A 216 -26.64 -41.88 -35.43
N ALA A 217 -27.10 -42.79 -34.57
CA ALA A 217 -26.37 -43.28 -33.42
C ALA A 217 -24.90 -43.58 -33.74
N ALA A 218 -23.99 -42.93 -33.00
CA ALA A 218 -22.57 -43.21 -33.09
C ALA A 218 -22.32 -44.68 -32.69
N PRO A 219 -21.61 -45.48 -33.52
CA PRO A 219 -21.22 -46.82 -33.12
C PRO A 219 -20.20 -46.76 -31.98
N ALA A 220 -20.30 -47.74 -31.09
CA ALA A 220 -19.46 -47.90 -29.91
C ALA A 220 -17.97 -47.78 -30.23
N ALA A 221 -17.26 -46.93 -29.49
CA ALA A 221 -15.83 -46.76 -29.57
C ALA A 221 -15.09 -48.04 -29.11
N PRO A 222 -14.18 -48.62 -29.91
CA PRO A 222 -13.23 -49.60 -29.41
C PRO A 222 -12.03 -48.92 -28.74
N GLY A 223 -11.40 -49.71 -27.86
CA GLY A 223 -10.38 -49.33 -26.87
C GLY A 223 -9.27 -48.37 -27.29
N ALA A 224 -8.85 -47.58 -26.31
CA ALA A 224 -7.68 -46.72 -26.35
C ALA A 224 -6.39 -47.51 -26.60
N PRO A 225 -5.51 -47.07 -27.52
CA PRO A 225 -4.11 -47.43 -27.52
C PRO A 225 -3.22 -46.34 -26.88
N SER A 226 -2.16 -46.82 -26.23
CA SER A 226 -1.12 -46.12 -25.48
C SER A 226 -0.37 -45.02 -26.26
N PRO A 227 0.29 -44.05 -25.57
CA PRO A 227 0.96 -42.93 -26.21
C PRO A 227 2.42 -43.26 -26.58
N THR A 228 2.85 -42.86 -27.78
CA THR A 228 4.26 -42.61 -28.13
C THR A 228 4.35 -41.65 -29.34
N PRO A 229 5.50 -41.04 -29.65
CA PRO A 229 5.84 -39.68 -29.29
C PRO A 229 5.79 -38.69 -30.48
N ALA A 230 5.88 -37.41 -30.16
CA ALA A 230 5.83 -36.26 -31.07
C ALA A 230 6.85 -36.30 -32.22
N PRO A 231 6.49 -35.73 -33.38
CA PRO A 231 7.45 -35.11 -34.26
C PRO A 231 7.14 -33.63 -34.55
N SER A 232 8.23 -32.98 -34.92
CA SER A 232 8.53 -31.56 -35.04
C SER A 232 7.83 -30.78 -36.16
N VAL A 233 7.66 -29.48 -35.89
CA VAL A 233 7.88 -28.31 -36.77
C VAL A 233 7.47 -28.44 -38.25
N VAL A 234 6.38 -27.75 -38.63
CA VAL A 234 6.17 -27.31 -40.01
C VAL A 234 5.70 -25.84 -40.06
N LYS A 235 6.44 -25.11 -40.88
CA LYS A 235 6.28 -23.79 -41.54
C LYS A 235 4.90 -23.11 -41.53
N ALA A 236 4.99 -21.79 -41.36
CA ALA A 236 3.95 -20.79 -41.59
C ALA A 236 3.36 -20.85 -43.00
N ALA A 237 2.03 -20.81 -43.08
CA ALA A 237 1.26 -20.70 -44.31
C ALA A 237 1.00 -19.23 -44.67
N GLU A 238 1.15 -18.94 -45.96
CA GLU A 238 0.95 -17.66 -46.62
C GLU A 238 -0.51 -17.16 -46.54
N LYS A 239 -0.63 -15.84 -46.46
CA LYS A 239 -1.90 -15.09 -46.43
C LYS A 239 -2.45 -14.94 -47.86
N PRO A 240 -3.75 -15.14 -48.10
CA PRO A 240 -4.34 -15.00 -49.44
C PRO A 240 -4.41 -13.52 -49.88
N PRO A 241 -4.35 -13.23 -51.19
CA PRO A 241 -4.36 -11.87 -51.73
C PRO A 241 -5.75 -11.22 -51.62
N THR A 242 -5.74 -9.94 -51.23
CA THR A 242 -6.90 -9.04 -51.18
C THR A 242 -7.34 -8.63 -52.60
N PRO A 243 -8.65 -8.51 -52.89
CA PRO A 243 -9.14 -8.06 -54.19
C PRO A 243 -8.89 -6.56 -54.43
N ASP A 244 -8.63 -6.21 -55.70
CA ASP A 244 -8.37 -4.85 -56.17
C ASP A 244 -9.54 -3.89 -55.89
N GLU A 245 -9.20 -2.77 -55.24
CA GLU A 245 -10.10 -1.65 -54.96
C GLU A 245 -10.01 -0.60 -56.10
N PRO A 246 -11.13 -0.08 -56.62
CA PRO A 246 -11.13 0.87 -57.74
C PRO A 246 -10.51 2.23 -57.37
N PRO A 247 -9.90 2.95 -58.34
CA PRO A 247 -9.16 4.16 -58.07
C PRO A 247 -10.06 5.31 -57.59
N VAL A 248 -9.75 5.83 -56.40
CA VAL A 248 -10.37 7.03 -55.83
C VAL A 248 -9.98 8.27 -56.67
N PRO A 249 -10.94 9.11 -57.08
CA PRO A 249 -10.64 10.33 -57.83
C PRO A 249 -9.77 11.30 -57.01
N LYS A 250 -8.73 11.81 -57.67
CA LYS A 250 -7.72 12.70 -57.08
C LYS A 250 -8.39 14.01 -56.64
N PRO A 251 -8.29 14.41 -55.35
CA PRO A 251 -8.87 15.66 -54.89
C PRO A 251 -8.19 16.86 -55.57
N PRO A 252 -8.93 17.96 -55.81
CA PRO A 252 -8.41 19.17 -56.44
C PRO A 252 -7.23 19.72 -55.64
N ALA A 253 -6.20 20.18 -56.35
CA ALA A 253 -4.98 20.70 -55.75
C ALA A 253 -5.30 21.83 -54.77
N ALA A 254 -4.85 21.67 -53.52
CA ALA A 254 -4.99 22.69 -52.49
C ALA A 254 -4.32 24.00 -52.96
N PRO A 255 -4.91 25.17 -52.69
CA PRO A 255 -4.30 26.45 -53.01
C PRO A 255 -2.91 26.55 -52.37
N ALA A 256 -1.93 27.04 -53.14
CA ALA A 256 -0.55 27.16 -52.69
C ALA A 256 -0.51 27.95 -51.37
N ALA A 257 0.01 27.32 -50.32
CA ALA A 257 0.14 27.97 -49.02
C ALA A 257 1.04 29.21 -49.13
N PRO A 258 0.73 30.31 -48.44
CA PRO A 258 1.60 31.49 -48.41
C PRO A 258 3.00 31.10 -47.95
N SER A 259 4.02 31.35 -48.79
CA SER A 259 5.41 31.05 -48.46
C SER A 259 5.97 32.17 -47.58
N TYR A 260 5.88 32.02 -46.28
CA TYR A 260 6.67 32.84 -45.36
C TYR A 260 8.12 32.37 -45.43
N SER A 261 8.97 33.13 -46.13
CA SER A 261 10.41 32.89 -46.12
C SER A 261 10.92 33.07 -44.69
N VAL A 262 11.42 31.99 -44.08
CA VAL A 262 12.13 32.06 -42.80
C VAL A 262 13.27 33.08 -42.95
N PRO A 263 13.42 34.04 -42.02
CA PRO A 263 14.53 34.98 -42.07
C PRO A 263 15.86 34.23 -42.25
N GLN A 264 16.67 34.65 -43.24
CA GLN A 264 17.98 34.04 -43.45
C GLN A 264 18.80 34.09 -42.16
N ALA A 265 19.45 32.97 -41.84
CA ALA A 265 20.26 32.84 -40.64
C ALA A 265 21.32 33.96 -40.59
N PRO A 266 21.43 34.72 -39.48
CA PRO A 266 22.42 35.77 -39.36
C PRO A 266 23.85 35.21 -39.47
N SER A 267 24.80 36.10 -39.78
CA SER A 267 26.22 35.76 -39.66
C SER A 267 26.56 35.31 -38.24
N ALA A 268 27.58 34.47 -38.08
CA ALA A 268 27.96 33.90 -36.78
C ALA A 268 28.20 34.97 -35.69
N ARG A 269 28.77 36.14 -36.06
CA ARG A 269 28.97 37.27 -35.17
C ARG A 269 27.67 37.90 -34.67
N VAL A 270 26.70 38.10 -35.56
CA VAL A 270 25.38 38.64 -35.20
C VAL A 270 24.60 37.64 -34.33
N ARG A 271 24.73 36.33 -34.63
CA ARG A 271 24.16 35.26 -33.79
C ARG A 271 24.74 35.23 -32.38
N ALA A 272 26.06 35.29 -32.24
CA ALA A 272 26.72 35.30 -30.93
C ALA A 272 26.35 36.55 -30.11
N ALA A 273 26.29 37.73 -30.75
CA ALA A 273 25.86 38.96 -30.10
C ALA A 273 24.40 38.91 -29.62
N ALA A 274 23.49 38.37 -30.44
CA ALA A 274 22.08 38.20 -30.07
C ALA A 274 21.88 37.19 -28.93
N GLN A 275 22.66 36.10 -28.90
CA GLN A 275 22.61 35.11 -27.82
C GLN A 275 23.13 35.68 -26.49
N ALA A 276 24.22 36.44 -26.52
CA ALA A 276 24.75 37.11 -25.32
C ALA A 276 23.74 38.13 -24.75
N GLU A 277 23.06 38.89 -25.61
CA GLU A 277 21.98 39.81 -25.18
C GLU A 277 20.79 39.06 -24.56
N GLN A 278 20.41 37.90 -25.12
CA GLN A 278 19.33 37.06 -24.57
C GLN A 278 19.68 36.44 -23.21
N ALA A 279 20.95 36.13 -22.96
CA ALA A 279 21.41 35.56 -21.70
C ALA A 279 21.41 36.57 -20.53
N GLY A 280 21.14 37.86 -20.78
CA GLY A 280 21.18 38.90 -19.75
C GLY A 280 22.59 39.20 -19.25
N GLU A 281 23.62 38.60 -19.85
CA GLU A 281 24.99 39.08 -19.72
C GLU A 281 24.99 40.50 -20.24
N LYS A 282 25.29 41.50 -19.38
CA LYS A 282 25.51 42.89 -19.81
C LYS A 282 26.57 42.83 -20.89
N PRO A 283 26.21 42.93 -22.18
CA PRO A 283 27.22 42.79 -23.19
C PRO A 283 28.03 44.07 -23.09
N THR A 284 29.35 43.97 -23.12
CA THR A 284 30.09 44.96 -23.88
C THR A 284 29.54 44.87 -25.30
N LEU A 285 28.45 45.59 -25.58
CA LEU A 285 27.86 45.70 -26.91
C LEU A 285 29.04 45.87 -27.88
N PRO A 286 29.09 45.11 -29.00
CA PRO A 286 30.09 45.38 -30.01
C PRO A 286 30.02 46.89 -30.28
N LYS A 287 31.13 47.59 -30.02
CA LYS A 287 31.20 49.06 -30.19
C LYS A 287 30.92 49.47 -31.64
N ASP A 288 30.94 48.50 -32.54
CA ASP A 288 30.59 48.60 -33.93
C ASP A 288 29.05 48.80 -34.11
N PRO A 289 28.62 50.01 -34.49
CA PRO A 289 27.20 50.31 -34.71
C PRO A 289 26.58 49.43 -35.80
N ALA A 290 27.35 48.97 -36.78
CA ALA A 290 26.82 48.09 -37.84
C ALA A 290 26.36 46.73 -37.30
N ILE A 291 27.04 46.20 -36.27
CA ILE A 291 26.63 44.95 -35.62
C ILE A 291 25.37 45.18 -34.78
N ARG A 292 25.28 46.31 -34.06
CA ARG A 292 24.08 46.67 -33.28
C ARG A 292 22.86 46.81 -34.18
N ASP A 293 22.98 47.53 -35.30
CA ASP A 293 21.90 47.74 -36.25
C ASP A 293 21.49 46.41 -36.92
N ALA A 294 22.46 45.54 -37.23
CA ALA A 294 22.18 44.21 -37.76
C ALA A 294 21.45 43.30 -36.76
N VAL A 295 21.81 43.33 -35.47
CA VAL A 295 21.11 42.58 -34.42
C VAL A 295 19.68 43.11 -34.23
N GLY A 296 19.51 44.45 -34.19
CA GLY A 296 18.20 45.08 -34.09
C GLY A 296 17.28 44.75 -35.27
N GLY A 297 17.81 44.81 -36.50
CA GLY A 297 17.08 44.46 -37.71
C GLY A 297 16.70 42.98 -37.79
N GLN A 298 17.57 42.08 -37.33
CA GLN A 298 17.25 40.65 -37.24
C GLN A 298 16.16 40.37 -36.20
N ARG A 299 16.21 41.05 -35.04
CA ARG A 299 15.18 40.94 -34.00
C ARG A 299 13.82 41.41 -34.51
N ALA A 300 13.76 42.56 -35.19
CA ALA A 300 12.53 43.06 -35.77
C ALA A 300 11.94 42.09 -36.82
N LYS A 301 12.77 41.51 -37.69
CA LYS A 301 12.33 40.51 -38.68
C LYS A 301 11.82 39.22 -38.02
N LEU A 302 12.46 38.79 -36.93
CA LEU A 302 12.02 37.61 -36.19
C LEU A 302 10.69 37.88 -35.46
N ASP A 303 10.54 39.04 -34.84
CA ASP A 303 9.30 39.45 -34.18
C ASP A 303 8.15 39.55 -35.20
N GLU A 304 8.41 40.13 -36.37
CA GLU A 304 7.46 40.17 -37.49
C GLU A 304 7.08 38.75 -37.97
N TYR A 305 8.06 37.88 -38.17
CA TYR A 305 7.82 36.49 -38.56
C TYR A 305 6.95 35.73 -37.55
N MET A 306 7.24 35.90 -36.25
CA MET A 306 6.47 35.24 -35.19
C MET A 306 5.06 35.82 -35.04
N ASN A 307 4.89 37.13 -35.20
CA ASN A 307 3.57 37.75 -35.24
C ASN A 307 2.74 37.26 -36.44
N ASN A 308 3.38 37.07 -37.60
CA ASN A 308 2.74 36.48 -38.76
C ASN A 308 2.31 35.03 -38.48
N LEU A 309 3.15 34.22 -37.83
CA LEU A 309 2.77 32.85 -37.40
C LEU A 309 1.58 32.83 -36.43
N ILE A 310 1.49 33.80 -35.51
CA ILE A 310 0.38 33.91 -34.56
C ILE A 310 -0.93 34.24 -35.29
N ASN A 311 -0.87 35.18 -36.24
CA ASN A 311 -2.04 35.72 -36.92
C ASN A 311 -2.48 34.90 -38.14
N ASP A 312 -1.63 34.00 -38.65
CA ASP A 312 -1.97 33.16 -39.80
C ASP A 312 -2.94 32.02 -39.40
N ALA A 313 -4.19 32.18 -39.84
CA ALA A 313 -5.25 31.21 -39.62
C ALA A 313 -5.05 29.89 -40.37
N THR A 314 -4.23 29.88 -41.43
CA THR A 314 -4.04 28.73 -42.33
C THR A 314 -3.04 27.69 -41.79
N ILE A 315 -2.24 28.07 -40.80
CA ILE A 315 -1.20 27.22 -40.20
C ILE A 315 -1.79 26.47 -39.00
N THR A 316 -1.54 25.17 -38.93
CA THR A 316 -2.01 24.35 -37.80
C THR A 316 -1.17 24.61 -36.54
N PRO A 317 -1.71 24.38 -35.33
CA PRO A 317 -0.97 24.49 -34.07
C PRO A 317 0.41 23.79 -34.07
N ASP A 318 0.49 22.56 -34.60
CA ASP A 318 1.75 21.81 -34.68
C ASP A 318 2.76 22.46 -35.62
N GLN A 319 2.28 23.05 -36.72
CA GLN A 319 3.13 23.79 -37.64
C GLN A 319 3.61 25.12 -37.03
N VAL A 320 2.76 25.83 -36.27
CA VAL A 320 3.18 27.02 -35.50
C VAL A 320 4.30 26.64 -34.54
N LYS A 321 4.13 25.54 -33.79
CA LYS A 321 5.13 25.03 -32.85
C LYS A 321 6.46 24.67 -33.52
N ALA A 322 6.41 23.92 -34.62
CA ALA A 322 7.60 23.49 -35.35
C ALA A 322 8.34 24.69 -35.97
N ARG A 323 7.60 25.62 -36.59
CA ARG A 323 8.17 26.82 -37.23
C ARG A 323 8.74 27.81 -36.20
N ALA A 324 8.06 28.01 -35.07
CA ALA A 324 8.58 28.84 -33.99
C ALA A 324 9.89 28.26 -33.41
N SER A 325 9.94 26.94 -33.19
CA SER A 325 11.14 26.27 -32.68
C SER A 325 12.31 26.33 -33.67
N ALA A 326 12.02 26.22 -34.98
CA ALA A 326 13.04 26.33 -36.04
C ALA A 326 13.58 27.76 -36.19
N ALA A 327 12.71 28.77 -36.08
CA ALA A 327 13.10 30.18 -36.20
C ALA A 327 13.83 30.70 -34.95
N ASN A 328 13.40 30.29 -33.76
CA ASN A 328 14.07 30.62 -32.50
C ASN A 328 13.91 29.49 -31.47
N PRO A 329 14.94 28.65 -31.27
CA PRO A 329 14.90 27.53 -30.31
C PRO A 329 14.61 27.96 -28.87
N ALA A 330 15.05 29.14 -28.44
CA ALA A 330 14.81 29.64 -27.08
C ALA A 330 13.32 29.94 -26.86
N ILE A 331 12.67 30.57 -27.84
CA ILE A 331 11.21 30.78 -27.81
C ILE A 331 10.48 29.44 -27.89
N GLY A 332 10.94 28.51 -28.74
CA GLY A 332 10.37 27.16 -28.82
C GLY A 332 10.39 26.42 -27.47
N ASN A 333 11.51 26.49 -26.75
CA ASN A 333 11.62 25.92 -25.41
C ASN A 333 10.70 26.60 -24.38
N LEU A 334 10.59 27.93 -24.42
CA LEU A 334 9.64 28.67 -23.57
C LEU A 334 8.19 28.26 -23.87
N VAL A 335 7.80 28.17 -25.14
CA VAL A 335 6.47 27.74 -25.57
C VAL A 335 6.17 26.32 -25.10
N ASN A 336 7.13 25.39 -25.24
CA ASN A 336 7.00 24.03 -24.72
C ASN A 336 6.81 24.01 -23.20
N GLY A 337 7.63 24.78 -22.48
CA GLY A 337 7.54 24.86 -21.02
C GLY A 337 6.25 25.50 -20.52
N LEU A 338 5.67 26.43 -21.28
CA LEU A 338 4.36 27.00 -20.99
C LEU A 338 3.23 26.00 -21.25
N LEU A 339 3.27 25.27 -22.37
CA LEU A 339 2.25 24.28 -22.74
C LEU A 339 2.27 23.06 -21.80
N ASP A 340 3.44 22.61 -21.37
CA ASP A 340 3.57 21.50 -20.42
C ASP A 340 3.39 21.95 -18.95
N GLY A 341 3.52 23.24 -18.67
CA GLY A 341 3.40 23.86 -17.35
C GLY A 341 4.68 23.76 -16.50
N SER A 342 5.84 23.46 -17.09
CA SER A 342 7.15 23.45 -16.41
C SER A 342 7.71 24.87 -16.19
N ILE A 343 7.30 25.87 -16.97
CA ILE A 343 7.69 27.27 -16.81
C ILE A 343 6.48 28.11 -16.41
N GLU A 344 6.61 28.88 -15.32
CA GLU A 344 5.61 29.86 -14.89
C GLU A 344 6.16 31.26 -15.15
N LEU A 345 5.41 32.06 -15.91
CA LEU A 345 5.76 33.47 -16.10
C LEU A 345 5.24 34.26 -14.90
N THR A 346 6.17 34.73 -14.06
CA THR A 346 5.83 35.69 -13.02
C THR A 346 5.26 36.96 -13.65
N LYS A 347 4.51 37.78 -12.89
CA LYS A 347 4.05 39.09 -13.40
C LYS A 347 5.20 39.92 -13.98
N GLN A 348 6.35 39.91 -13.32
CA GLN A 348 7.54 40.64 -13.75
C GLN A 348 8.20 40.06 -15.01
N ASP A 349 8.14 38.73 -15.19
CA ASP A 349 8.65 38.08 -16.40
C ASP A 349 7.68 38.21 -17.58
N SER A 350 6.38 38.27 -17.34
CA SER A 350 5.35 38.43 -18.37
C SER A 350 5.48 39.73 -19.16
N ASP A 351 6.19 40.73 -18.63
CA ASP A 351 6.44 41.99 -19.32
C ASP A 351 7.60 41.95 -20.31
N LYS A 352 8.46 40.92 -20.23
CA LYS A 352 9.56 40.75 -21.19
C LYS A 352 9.00 40.42 -22.57
N PRO A 353 9.43 41.09 -23.65
CA PRO A 353 8.88 40.90 -25.00
C PRO A 353 8.87 39.44 -25.48
N GLN A 354 9.94 38.69 -25.19
CA GLN A 354 10.06 37.28 -25.56
C GLN A 354 9.04 36.39 -24.85
N ASN A 355 8.72 36.72 -23.60
CA ASN A 355 7.75 35.98 -22.80
C ASN A 355 6.32 36.27 -23.25
N ARG A 356 6.01 37.53 -23.61
CA ARG A 356 4.73 37.89 -24.24
C ARG A 356 4.52 37.14 -25.55
N LEU A 357 5.57 37.06 -26.37
CA LEU A 357 5.54 36.35 -27.64
C LEU A 357 5.38 34.84 -27.44
N ALA A 358 6.10 34.25 -26.50
CA ALA A 358 5.96 32.83 -26.15
C ALA A 358 4.56 32.51 -25.60
N ALA A 359 3.99 33.37 -24.76
CA ALA A 359 2.62 33.23 -24.25
C ALA A 359 1.58 33.34 -25.37
N ALA A 360 1.75 34.27 -26.32
CA ALA A 360 0.87 34.41 -27.47
C ALA A 360 0.95 33.18 -28.41
N LEU A 361 2.15 32.64 -28.64
CA LEU A 361 2.35 31.40 -29.40
C LEU A 361 1.73 30.19 -28.68
N ALA A 362 1.92 30.07 -27.37
CA ALA A 362 1.31 29.00 -26.57
C ALA A 362 -0.23 29.07 -26.65
N LYS A 363 -0.81 30.28 -26.57
CA LYS A 363 -2.25 30.51 -26.74
C LYS A 363 -2.76 30.16 -28.14
N ARG A 364 -1.95 30.41 -29.17
CA ARG A 364 -2.27 30.04 -30.54
C ARG A 364 -2.25 28.53 -30.74
N ILE A 365 -1.33 27.83 -30.09
CA ILE A 365 -1.18 26.37 -30.18
C ILE A 365 -2.26 25.66 -29.37
N ASP A 366 -2.52 26.12 -28.15
CA ASP A 366 -3.57 25.62 -27.27
C ASP A 366 -4.37 26.81 -26.73
N SER A 367 -5.58 27.00 -27.26
CA SER A 367 -6.48 28.08 -26.84
C SER A 367 -6.90 27.94 -25.36
N ASN A 368 -6.74 26.76 -24.77
CA ASN A 368 -7.04 26.49 -23.38
C ASN A 368 -5.80 26.55 -22.47
N TYR A 369 -4.62 26.96 -22.96
CA TYR A 369 -3.38 26.87 -22.17
C TYR A 369 -3.46 27.64 -20.83
N GLU A 370 -4.16 28.78 -20.77
CA GLU A 370 -4.34 29.55 -19.53
C GLU A 370 -5.15 28.75 -18.49
N ARG A 371 -6.14 27.98 -18.96
CA ARG A 371 -6.96 27.12 -18.11
C ARG A 371 -6.21 25.85 -17.70
N THR A 372 -5.55 25.19 -18.63
CA THR A 372 -4.79 23.95 -18.35
C THR A 372 -3.54 24.22 -17.52
N GLY A 373 -2.93 25.39 -17.64
CA GLY A 373 -1.82 25.85 -16.79
C GLY A 373 -2.23 25.97 -15.33
N LYS A 374 -3.35 26.67 -15.06
CA LYS A 374 -3.90 26.80 -13.71
C LYS A 374 -4.32 25.45 -13.12
N GLU A 375 -4.96 24.59 -13.92
CA GLU A 375 -5.38 23.26 -13.47
C GLU A 375 -4.19 22.34 -13.14
N LYS A 376 -3.10 22.42 -13.92
CA LYS A 376 -1.84 21.72 -13.62
C LYS A 376 -1.16 22.28 -12.36
N GLN A 377 -1.22 23.59 -12.14
CA GLN A 377 -0.69 24.24 -10.94
C GLN A 377 -1.45 23.80 -9.69
N ASP A 378 -2.79 23.91 -9.69
CA ASP A 378 -3.65 23.46 -8.61
C ASP A 378 -3.37 21.97 -8.30
N LYS A 379 -3.19 21.15 -9.34
CA LYS A 379 -2.83 19.74 -9.18
C LYS A 379 -1.47 19.54 -8.50
N ARG A 380 -0.43 20.30 -8.87
CA ARG A 380 0.89 20.23 -8.22
C ARG A 380 0.83 20.71 -6.78
N GLU A 381 0.08 21.77 -6.49
CA GLU A 381 -0.10 22.25 -5.13
C GLU A 381 -0.86 21.23 -4.27
N ILE A 382 -1.91 20.62 -4.82
CA ILE A 382 -2.65 19.53 -4.18
C ILE A 382 -1.73 18.31 -3.96
N GLU A 383 -0.88 17.95 -4.92
CA GLU A 383 0.08 16.85 -4.76
C GLU A 383 1.16 17.16 -3.71
N GLY A 384 1.65 18.40 -3.66
CA GLY A 384 2.56 18.88 -2.61
C GLY A 384 1.92 18.83 -1.22
N ARG A 385 0.67 19.30 -1.09
CA ARG A 385 -0.11 19.20 0.16
C ARG A 385 -0.37 17.73 0.54
N LYS A 386 -0.68 16.86 -0.43
CA LYS A 386 -0.85 15.41 -0.19
C LYS A 386 0.43 14.77 0.35
N PHE A 387 1.60 15.20 -0.12
CA PHE A 387 2.88 14.70 0.38
C PHE A 387 3.08 15.05 1.86
N GLN A 388 2.64 16.24 2.29
CA GLN A 388 2.70 16.66 3.69
C GLN A 388 1.64 15.96 4.57
N VAL A 389 0.45 15.70 4.03
CA VAL A 389 -0.67 15.09 4.79
C VAL A 389 -0.49 13.57 4.99
N ARG A 390 0.17 12.86 4.06
CA ARG A 390 0.34 11.40 4.13
C ARG A 390 1.08 10.90 5.38
N PRO A 391 2.23 11.48 5.80
CA PRO A 391 2.89 11.10 7.04
C PRO A 391 2.00 11.30 8.27
N LEU A 392 1.26 12.41 8.32
CA LEU A 392 0.32 12.71 9.41
C LEU A 392 -0.83 11.71 9.47
N GLN A 393 -1.41 11.34 8.31
CA GLN A 393 -2.45 10.32 8.24
C GLN A 393 -1.95 8.95 8.71
N ARG A 394 -0.72 8.57 8.34
CA ARG A 394 -0.11 7.31 8.81
C ARG A 394 0.13 7.33 10.32
N ALA A 395 0.70 8.42 10.84
CA ALA A 395 0.93 8.59 12.28
C ALA A 395 -0.40 8.53 13.06
N LEU A 396 -1.42 9.25 12.59
CA LEU A 396 -2.75 9.25 13.19
C LEU A 396 -3.39 7.85 13.14
N GLY A 397 -3.28 7.14 12.02
CA GLY A 397 -3.75 5.76 11.87
C GLY A 397 -3.07 4.79 12.85
N GLN A 398 -1.75 4.92 13.05
CA GLN A 398 -1.00 4.15 14.04
C GLN A 398 -1.48 4.43 15.46
N GLN A 399 -1.73 5.69 15.81
CA GLN A 399 -2.22 6.06 17.15
C GLN A 399 -3.64 5.55 17.41
N TYR A 400 -4.55 5.61 16.43
CA TYR A 400 -5.88 5.01 16.56
C TYR A 400 -5.82 3.49 16.71
N ALA A 401 -4.97 2.80 15.95
CA ALA A 401 -4.79 1.36 16.07
C ALA A 401 -4.24 0.98 17.46
N LEU A 402 -3.26 1.73 17.96
CA LEU A 402 -2.70 1.54 19.30
C LEU A 402 -3.77 1.74 20.38
N ARG A 403 -4.55 2.83 20.29
CA ARG A 403 -5.65 3.11 21.22
C ARG A 403 -6.72 2.02 21.20
N ALA A 404 -7.10 1.54 20.02
CA ALA A 404 -8.11 0.48 19.87
C ALA A 404 -7.63 -0.84 20.49
N ASN A 405 -6.39 -1.24 20.20
CA ASN A 405 -5.76 -2.43 20.77
C ASN A 405 -5.67 -2.34 22.30
N LEU A 406 -5.22 -1.19 22.83
CA LEU A 406 -5.17 -0.97 24.27
C LEU A 406 -6.57 -1.01 24.89
N ASN A 407 -7.57 -0.33 24.32
CA ASN A 407 -8.93 -0.37 24.86
C ASN A 407 -9.50 -1.79 24.94
N ASP A 408 -9.22 -2.63 23.94
CA ASP A 408 -9.65 -4.03 23.91
C ASP A 408 -8.97 -4.87 25.01
N ILE A 409 -7.64 -4.80 25.10
CA ILE A 409 -6.87 -5.48 26.15
C ILE A 409 -7.32 -4.98 27.53
N LEU A 410 -7.44 -3.66 27.71
CA LEU A 410 -7.85 -3.03 28.96
C LEU A 410 -9.27 -3.44 29.38
N GLY A 411 -10.20 -3.49 28.42
CA GLY A 411 -11.57 -3.94 28.68
C GLY A 411 -11.63 -5.38 29.17
N LYS A 412 -10.92 -6.29 28.48
CA LYS A 412 -10.80 -7.70 28.89
C LYS A 412 -10.13 -7.83 30.26
N ASN A 413 -9.03 -7.11 30.49
CA ASN A 413 -8.31 -7.18 31.75
C ASN A 413 -9.13 -6.66 32.93
N ILE A 414 -9.91 -5.59 32.73
CA ILE A 414 -10.82 -5.05 33.75
C ILE A 414 -11.89 -6.10 34.11
N TYR A 415 -12.46 -6.77 33.11
CA TYR A 415 -13.39 -7.86 33.33
C TYR A 415 -12.74 -9.01 34.13
N ASP A 416 -11.55 -9.44 33.72
CA ASP A 416 -10.80 -10.52 34.35
C ASP A 416 -10.41 -10.20 35.81
N MET A 417 -10.05 -8.95 36.09
CA MET A 417 -9.76 -8.48 37.45
C MET A 417 -11.04 -8.42 38.31
N ASN A 418 -12.18 -8.02 37.75
CA ASN A 418 -13.45 -8.03 38.49
C ASN A 418 -13.89 -9.47 38.82
N LEU A 419 -13.70 -10.40 37.89
CA LEU A 419 -13.97 -11.82 38.13
C LEU A 419 -13.07 -12.37 39.23
N LEU A 420 -11.78 -12.00 39.24
CA LEU A 420 -10.83 -12.38 40.28
C LEU A 420 -11.28 -11.87 41.66
N LEU A 421 -11.71 -10.61 41.76
CA LEU A 421 -12.24 -10.04 43.02
C LEU A 421 -13.51 -10.75 43.48
N ASN A 422 -14.44 -11.05 42.57
CA ASN A 422 -15.66 -11.79 42.91
C ASN A 422 -15.34 -13.22 43.41
N LEU A 423 -14.33 -13.87 42.85
CA LEU A 423 -13.87 -15.18 43.34
C LEU A 423 -13.18 -15.06 44.70
N ALA A 424 -12.40 -13.99 44.94
CA ALA A 424 -11.80 -13.72 46.24
C ALA A 424 -12.86 -13.48 47.33
N ASP A 425 -13.90 -12.70 47.04
CA ASP A 425 -15.01 -12.44 47.95
C ASP A 425 -15.78 -13.74 48.29
N LYS A 426 -16.03 -14.60 47.29
CA LYS A 426 -16.64 -15.93 47.53
C LYS A 426 -15.80 -16.83 48.43
N LEU A 427 -14.47 -16.77 48.30
CA LEU A 427 -13.58 -17.52 49.18
C LEU A 427 -13.66 -16.94 50.61
N LYS A 428 -13.69 -15.61 50.76
CA LYS A 428 -13.89 -14.94 52.06
C LYS A 428 -15.15 -15.43 52.76
N ASP A 429 -16.29 -15.45 52.05
CA ASP A 429 -17.59 -15.86 52.59
C ASP A 429 -17.64 -17.32 53.07
N LYS A 430 -16.77 -18.19 52.54
CA LYS A 430 -16.61 -19.58 53.00
C LYS A 430 -15.83 -19.71 54.32
N GLY A 431 -15.60 -18.61 55.05
CA GLY A 431 -14.84 -18.61 56.30
C GLY A 431 -13.33 -18.72 56.10
N LEU A 432 -12.83 -18.37 54.91
CA LEU A 432 -11.39 -18.27 54.61
C LEU A 432 -10.84 -16.88 55.01
N GLU A 433 -11.40 -16.24 56.03
CA GLU A 433 -10.99 -14.91 56.55
C GLU A 433 -9.65 -14.90 57.30
N THR A 434 -8.73 -15.81 56.99
CA THR A 434 -7.44 -15.84 57.70
C THR A 434 -6.55 -14.69 57.24
N GLU A 435 -5.89 -14.01 58.18
CA GLU A 435 -4.75 -13.09 57.97
C GLU A 435 -3.58 -13.75 57.21
N ILE A 436 -3.63 -15.07 57.05
CA ILE A 436 -2.72 -15.86 56.22
C ILE A 436 -3.06 -15.60 54.75
N PRO A 437 -2.07 -15.25 53.91
CA PRO A 437 -2.32 -15.00 52.50
C PRO A 437 -3.06 -16.14 51.80
N ILE A 438 -4.00 -15.80 50.93
CA ILE A 438 -4.78 -16.76 50.13
C ILE A 438 -3.84 -17.73 49.40
N ILE A 439 -2.67 -17.26 48.97
CA ILE A 439 -1.63 -18.03 48.29
C ILE A 439 -0.89 -18.98 49.25
N ASP A 440 -0.48 -18.52 50.43
CA ASP A 440 0.18 -19.38 51.43
C ASP A 440 -0.75 -20.47 51.94
N ARG A 441 -2.04 -20.15 52.07
CA ARG A 441 -3.06 -21.14 52.41
C ARG A 441 -3.33 -22.10 51.25
N TRP A 442 -3.31 -21.65 50.00
CA TRP A 442 -3.31 -22.55 48.83
C TRP A 442 -2.07 -23.45 48.79
N VAL A 443 -0.88 -22.95 49.14
CA VAL A 443 0.33 -23.79 49.20
C VAL A 443 0.23 -24.83 50.33
N ARG A 444 -0.33 -24.46 51.49
CA ARG A 444 -0.49 -25.35 52.65
C ARG A 444 -1.66 -26.34 52.51
N GLU A 445 -2.82 -25.88 52.04
CA GLU A 445 -4.03 -26.69 51.86
C GLU A 445 -4.06 -27.39 50.50
N GLY A 446 -3.55 -26.78 49.43
CA GLY A 446 -3.44 -27.39 48.11
C GLY A 446 -2.47 -28.58 48.05
N ARG A 447 -1.43 -28.63 48.89
CA ARG A 447 -0.64 -29.87 49.09
C ARG A 447 -1.40 -30.95 49.87
N ARG A 448 -2.46 -30.61 50.61
CA ARG A 448 -3.31 -31.56 51.35
C ARG A 448 -4.64 -31.88 50.66
N MET A 449 -5.08 -31.09 49.69
CA MET A 449 -6.40 -31.17 49.05
C MET A 449 -6.32 -31.04 47.51
N VAL A 450 -5.48 -31.84 46.85
CA VAL A 450 -5.35 -31.86 45.37
C VAL A 450 -6.65 -32.27 44.63
N GLY A 451 -7.83 -32.34 45.29
CA GLY A 451 -9.11 -32.71 44.64
C GLY A 451 -10.40 -32.01 45.12
N GLY A 452 -10.37 -30.92 45.89
CA GLY A 452 -11.57 -30.47 46.63
C GLY A 452 -12.40 -29.30 46.08
N ASP A 453 -11.88 -28.07 46.18
CA ASP A 453 -12.72 -26.87 46.01
C ASP A 453 -12.60 -26.30 44.59
N PRO A 454 -13.68 -26.37 43.76
CA PRO A 454 -13.67 -25.83 42.40
C PRO A 454 -13.49 -24.30 42.36
N ASP A 455 -13.83 -23.57 43.42
CA ASP A 455 -13.69 -22.10 43.45
C ASP A 455 -12.23 -21.67 43.66
N VAL A 456 -11.45 -22.45 44.41
CA VAL A 456 -10.00 -22.22 44.58
C VAL A 456 -9.26 -22.45 43.26
N GLN A 457 -9.62 -23.49 42.51
CA GLN A 457 -9.03 -23.74 41.19
C GLN A 457 -9.37 -22.63 40.19
N LYS A 458 -10.63 -22.16 40.17
CA LYS A 458 -11.06 -21.02 39.33
C LYS A 458 -10.32 -19.74 39.70
N PHE A 459 -10.16 -19.47 41.01
CA PHE A 459 -9.41 -18.31 41.48
C PHE A 459 -7.96 -18.34 40.99
N TYR A 460 -7.27 -19.49 41.12
CA TYR A 460 -5.89 -19.64 40.67
C TYR A 460 -5.73 -19.51 39.15
N ALA A 461 -6.62 -20.14 38.39
CA ALA A 461 -6.64 -20.02 36.93
C ALA A 461 -6.84 -18.55 36.51
N GLN A 462 -7.79 -17.87 37.14
CA GLN A 462 -8.07 -16.46 36.89
C GLN A 462 -6.91 -15.55 37.29
N LEU A 463 -6.26 -15.82 38.43
CA LEU A 463 -5.09 -15.07 38.90
C LEU A 463 -3.92 -15.19 37.91
N THR A 464 -3.70 -16.37 37.36
CA THR A 464 -2.68 -16.62 36.32
C THR A 464 -2.99 -15.89 35.02
N GLN A 465 -4.27 -15.87 34.62
CA GLN A 465 -4.72 -15.10 33.46
C GLN A 465 -4.52 -13.60 33.67
N VAL A 466 -4.97 -13.05 34.81
CA VAL A 466 -4.79 -11.64 35.17
C VAL A 466 -3.31 -11.26 35.18
N ARG A 467 -2.41 -12.10 35.72
CA ARG A 467 -0.95 -11.86 35.67
C ARG A 467 -0.42 -11.70 34.25
N THR A 468 -0.82 -12.63 33.38
CA THR A 468 -0.39 -12.65 31.98
C THR A 468 -0.87 -11.39 31.27
N ASP A 469 -2.13 -11.05 31.48
CA ASP A 469 -2.83 -9.97 30.80
C ASP A 469 -2.39 -8.59 31.31
N VAL A 470 -2.21 -8.41 32.62
CA VAL A 470 -1.64 -7.19 33.22
C VAL A 470 -0.24 -6.95 32.67
N GLY A 471 0.58 -7.99 32.63
CA GLY A 471 1.90 -7.90 32.07
C GLY A 471 1.96 -7.53 30.58
N ARG A 472 0.98 -7.96 29.77
CA ARG A 472 0.86 -7.53 28.37
C ARG A 472 0.63 -6.02 28.26
N VAL A 473 -0.16 -5.44 29.16
CA VAL A 473 -0.41 -3.98 29.18
C VAL A 473 0.82 -3.20 29.62
N PHE A 474 1.59 -3.73 30.57
CA PHE A 474 2.81 -3.05 31.02
C PHE A 474 3.96 -3.14 30.01
N SER A 475 4.06 -4.26 29.27
CA SER A 475 5.08 -4.45 28.22
C SER A 475 4.77 -3.73 26.90
N THR A 476 3.50 -3.47 26.59
CA THR A 476 3.09 -2.72 25.38
C THR A 476 3.46 -1.24 25.38
N GLY A 477 4.05 -0.73 26.47
CA GLY A 477 4.48 0.68 26.61
C GLY A 477 5.67 1.09 25.74
N SER A 478 6.41 0.16 25.12
CA SER A 478 7.54 0.47 24.25
C SER A 478 7.24 0.05 22.80
N ALA A 479 6.69 1.00 22.03
CA ALA A 479 6.65 1.03 20.57
C ALA A 479 6.20 -0.25 19.82
N GLY A 480 4.88 -0.43 19.71
CA GLY A 480 4.19 -0.69 18.43
C GLY A 480 4.47 -1.97 17.63
N THR A 481 5.35 -2.87 18.03
CA THR A 481 5.71 -4.04 17.21
C THR A 481 5.86 -5.28 18.05
N GLY A 482 4.75 -6.00 18.28
CA GLY A 482 4.75 -7.41 18.70
C GLY A 482 5.71 -7.77 19.83
N ALA A 483 6.02 -6.83 20.75
CA ALA A 483 7.13 -6.96 21.67
C ALA A 483 6.86 -8.17 22.56
N VAL A 484 7.68 -9.20 22.38
CA VAL A 484 7.65 -10.39 23.20
C VAL A 484 7.85 -9.94 24.63
N TYR A 485 6.92 -10.38 25.46
CA TYR A 485 6.85 -10.09 26.87
C TYR A 485 8.24 -10.26 27.53
N PRO A 486 8.87 -9.21 28.11
CA PRO A 486 10.12 -9.38 28.83
C PRO A 486 9.91 -10.27 30.05
N VAL A 487 10.65 -11.36 30.16
CA VAL A 487 10.55 -12.33 31.29
C VAL A 487 10.66 -11.62 32.65
N SER A 488 11.38 -10.50 32.72
CA SER A 488 11.50 -9.63 33.90
C SER A 488 10.16 -9.05 34.37
N ALA A 489 9.36 -8.46 33.48
CA ALA A 489 8.04 -7.92 33.84
C ALA A 489 7.08 -9.01 34.36
N GLN A 490 7.31 -10.26 33.94
CA GLN A 490 6.49 -11.43 34.24
C GLN A 490 6.83 -11.89 35.64
N LYS A 491 8.13 -11.88 35.94
CA LYS A 491 8.68 -12.16 37.25
C LYS A 491 8.27 -11.08 38.27
N GLU A 492 8.41 -9.80 37.93
CA GLU A 492 8.02 -8.69 38.81
C GLU A 492 6.53 -8.68 39.10
N MET A 493 5.68 -8.85 38.09
CA MET A 493 4.23 -8.91 38.28
C MET A 493 3.81 -10.18 39.03
N ARG A 494 4.52 -11.29 38.82
CA ARG A 494 4.35 -12.52 39.58
C ARG A 494 4.72 -12.29 41.03
N GLU A 495 5.89 -11.74 41.35
CA GLU A 495 6.33 -11.41 42.71
C GLU A 495 5.35 -10.45 43.38
N PHE A 496 4.93 -9.40 42.68
CA PHE A 496 3.99 -8.42 43.20
C PHE A 496 2.61 -9.02 43.53
N LEU A 497 2.09 -9.91 42.67
CA LEU A 497 0.81 -10.59 42.90
C LEU A 497 0.92 -11.87 43.75
N ASP A 498 2.13 -12.41 43.96
CA ASP A 498 2.42 -13.56 44.83
C ASP A 498 2.72 -13.14 46.26
N THR A 499 3.08 -11.87 46.49
CA THR A 499 3.35 -11.34 47.83
C THR A 499 2.04 -11.19 48.60
N GLY A 500 1.54 -12.31 49.09
CA GLY A 500 0.80 -12.36 50.33
C GLY A 500 -0.56 -11.64 50.39
N LEU A 501 -1.21 -11.34 49.26
CA LEU A 501 -2.37 -10.44 49.26
C LEU A 501 -3.59 -11.07 49.96
N ASN A 502 -4.05 -10.46 51.05
CA ASN A 502 -5.42 -10.65 51.54
C ASN A 502 -6.43 -10.00 50.56
N VAL A 503 -7.74 -10.28 50.72
CA VAL A 503 -8.77 -9.78 49.78
C VAL A 503 -8.76 -8.25 49.65
N GLU A 504 -8.55 -7.53 50.76
CA GLU A 504 -8.50 -6.07 50.76
C GLU A 504 -7.25 -5.54 50.04
N GLN A 505 -6.10 -6.18 50.22
CA GLN A 505 -4.87 -5.86 49.51
C GLN A 505 -4.98 -6.18 48.00
N LEU A 506 -5.64 -7.28 47.63
CA LEU A 506 -5.93 -7.60 46.24
C LEU A 506 -6.85 -6.54 45.60
N ARG A 507 -7.88 -6.09 46.33
CA ARG A 507 -8.79 -5.02 45.91
C ARG A 507 -8.06 -3.69 45.71
N ALA A 508 -7.20 -3.31 46.66
CA ALA A 508 -6.35 -2.12 46.55
C ALA A 508 -5.41 -2.22 45.34
N THR A 509 -4.78 -3.38 45.14
CA THR A 509 -3.88 -3.64 44.02
C THR A 509 -4.60 -3.52 42.67
N VAL A 510 -5.76 -4.17 42.53
CA VAL A 510 -6.60 -4.06 41.32
C VAL A 510 -7.04 -2.63 41.06
N ALA A 511 -7.33 -1.84 42.10
CA ALA A 511 -7.69 -0.43 41.97
C ALA A 511 -6.52 0.41 41.43
N VAL A 512 -5.30 0.17 41.91
CA VAL A 512 -4.08 0.82 41.38
C VAL A 512 -3.86 0.47 39.92
N ILE A 513 -3.93 -0.82 39.56
CA ILE A 513 -3.76 -1.28 38.16
C ILE A 513 -4.80 -0.61 37.24
N LYS A 514 -6.07 -0.53 37.66
CA LYS A 514 -7.12 0.16 36.90
C LYS A 514 -6.85 1.66 36.72
N SER A 515 -6.23 2.31 37.71
CA SER A 515 -5.80 3.70 37.60
C SER A 515 -4.68 3.86 36.58
N ASP A 516 -3.66 3.00 36.64
CA ASP A 516 -2.54 3.01 35.70
C ASP A 516 -2.98 2.76 34.25
N TYR A 517 -3.98 1.92 34.06
CA TYR A 517 -4.61 1.70 32.75
C TYR A 517 -5.22 2.97 32.16
N LYS A 518 -5.89 3.78 32.99
CA LYS A 518 -6.41 5.09 32.56
C LYS A 518 -5.26 6.06 32.22
N ASN A 519 -4.20 6.06 33.04
CA ASN A 519 -3.04 6.90 32.83
C ASN A 519 -2.27 6.55 31.54
N LYS A 520 -2.23 5.26 31.15
CA LYS A 520 -1.62 4.82 29.88
C LYS A 520 -2.42 5.24 28.64
N LEU A 521 -3.75 5.36 28.73
CA LEU A 521 -4.59 5.83 27.61
C LEU A 521 -4.54 7.34 27.40
N ALA A 522 -4.27 8.10 28.46
CA ALA A 522 -4.23 9.56 28.41
C ALA A 522 -3.25 10.12 27.37
N PRO A 523 -1.95 9.76 27.35
CA PRO A 523 -1.00 10.34 26.40
C PRO A 523 -1.31 9.99 24.95
N ILE A 524 -1.85 8.79 24.68
CA ILE A 524 -2.28 8.39 23.33
C ILE A 524 -3.47 9.22 22.87
N THR A 525 -4.41 9.49 23.78
CA THR A 525 -5.55 10.36 23.48
C THR A 525 -5.08 11.80 23.21
N THR A 526 -4.13 12.31 23.98
CA THR A 526 -3.50 13.61 23.73
C THR A 526 -2.81 13.66 22.38
N GLN A 527 -1.99 12.65 22.03
CA GLN A 527 -1.32 12.57 20.72
C GLN A 527 -2.30 12.50 19.55
N ILE A 528 -3.41 11.76 19.70
CA ILE A 528 -4.47 11.74 18.69
C ILE A 528 -5.09 13.13 18.51
N ASN A 529 -5.38 13.83 19.62
CA ASN A 529 -5.95 15.17 19.58
C ASN A 529 -4.99 16.15 18.87
N GLU A 530 -3.72 16.18 19.30
CA GLU A 530 -2.65 16.97 18.68
C GLU A 530 -2.49 16.70 17.18
N LEU A 531 -2.41 15.42 16.77
CA LEU A 531 -2.29 15.05 15.35
C LEU A 531 -3.56 15.31 14.54
N SER A 532 -4.73 15.30 15.19
CA SER A 532 -6.02 15.61 14.55
C SER A 532 -6.33 17.11 14.49
N GLY A 533 -5.51 17.96 15.13
CA GLY A 533 -5.74 19.41 15.23
C GLY A 533 -6.94 19.78 16.09
N ARG A 534 -7.27 18.96 17.09
CA ARG A 534 -8.33 19.19 18.09
C ARG A 534 -7.70 19.37 19.46
#